data_AF-A0A1Q7IMF4-F1
#
_entry.id   AF-A0A1Q7IMF4-F1
#
_cell.length_a   1.000
_cell.length_b   1.000
_cell.length_c   1.000
_cell.angle_alpha   90.00
_cell.angle_beta   90.00
_cell.angle_gamma   90.00
#
_symmetry.space_group_name_H-M   'P 1'
#
loop_
_entity.id
_entity.type
_entity.pdbx_description
1 polymer ?
#
loop_
_entity_poly.entity_id
_entity_poly.type
_entity_poly.pdbx_seq_one_letter_code
_entity_poly.pdbx_strand_id
1 'polypeptide(L)'
;MERVAEYQPGSAADFERLYRNSYRRILGTLVTMLRDRAAAEDCTQDAFERAFKAWKSWRPDAPAEAWLHRIAINVAINGQRRERLQEAGALVLRLGRPSPPADVAAVAERSELLNALRKLPPKQAAAIVLRHFHGYSNREIAISLGVPERTVASRLAAARGRLQRLLEGTRAAPKKNG
;
A
#
# COMPACT_ATOMS: atom_id res chain seq x y z
N MET A 1 9.11 22.45 17.49
CA MET A 1 8.64 21.06 17.39
C MET A 1 7.18 21.06 17.76
N GLU A 2 6.31 21.01 16.75
CA GLU A 2 4.86 21.13 16.92
C GLU A 2 4.31 19.85 17.55
N ARG A 3 3.66 19.97 18.72
CA ARG A 3 2.98 18.84 19.36
C ARG A 3 1.87 18.39 18.42
N VAL A 4 2.03 17.22 17.80
CA VAL A 4 0.97 16.54 17.06
C VAL A 4 -0.24 16.50 17.98
N ALA A 5 -1.37 17.08 17.57
CA ALA A 5 -2.60 17.05 18.36
C ALA A 5 -2.88 15.59 18.78
N GLU A 6 -2.76 15.32 20.07
CA GLU A 6 -2.80 13.97 20.61
C GLU A 6 -4.21 13.41 20.39
N TYR A 7 -4.33 12.28 19.70
CA TYR A 7 -5.60 11.61 19.55
C TYR A 7 -5.87 10.76 20.80
N GLN A 8 -7.09 10.77 21.31
CA GLN A 8 -7.47 9.94 22.44
C GLN A 8 -8.04 8.59 21.96
N PRO A 9 -7.45 7.45 22.36
CA PRO A 9 -8.00 6.13 22.06
C PRO A 9 -9.47 6.01 22.51
N GLY A 10 -10.33 5.51 21.64
CA GLY A 10 -11.76 5.33 21.93
C GLY A 10 -12.64 6.58 21.79
N SER A 11 -12.07 7.78 21.63
CA SER A 11 -12.82 9.00 21.35
C SER A 11 -13.36 9.00 19.92
N ALA A 12 -14.68 9.08 19.75
CA ALA A 12 -15.32 9.10 18.43
C ALA A 12 -14.95 10.36 17.63
N ALA A 13 -14.91 11.54 18.29
CA ALA A 13 -14.54 12.80 17.66
C ALA A 13 -13.08 12.79 17.16
N ASP A 14 -12.17 12.16 17.91
CA ASP A 14 -10.77 12.01 17.51
C ASP A 14 -10.60 11.04 16.35
N PHE A 15 -11.38 9.95 16.34
CA PHE A 15 -11.40 9.04 15.20
C PHE A 15 -11.95 9.73 13.94
N GLU A 16 -13.00 10.54 14.07
CA GLU A 16 -13.55 11.30 12.94
C GLU A 16 -12.51 12.29 12.39
N ARG A 17 -11.79 13.00 13.27
CA ARG A 17 -10.69 13.88 12.86
C ARG A 17 -9.59 13.09 12.14
N LEU A 18 -9.20 11.93 12.66
CA LEU A 18 -8.23 11.05 12.02
C LEU A 18 -8.72 10.62 10.63
N TYR A 19 -9.98 10.19 10.51
CA TYR A 19 -10.60 9.80 9.24
C TYR A 19 -10.52 10.93 8.20
N ARG A 20 -11.04 12.12 8.54
CA ARG A 20 -11.06 13.28 7.64
C ARG A 20 -9.65 13.67 7.18
N ASN A 21 -8.68 13.60 8.07
CA ASN A 21 -7.30 14.00 7.77
C ASN A 21 -6.52 12.97 6.93
N SER A 22 -6.84 11.67 7.09
CA SER A 22 -6.03 10.59 6.51
C SER A 22 -6.67 9.90 5.31
N TYR A 23 -7.99 9.98 5.12
CA TYR A 23 -8.72 9.20 4.11
C TYR A 23 -8.10 9.28 2.71
N ARG A 24 -7.82 10.50 2.21
CA ARG A 24 -7.25 10.69 0.87
C ARG A 24 -5.84 10.08 0.75
N ARG A 25 -5.04 10.12 1.82
CA ARG A 25 -3.67 9.57 1.85
C ARG A 25 -3.66 8.05 1.94
N ILE A 26 -4.57 7.46 2.74
CA ILE A 26 -4.81 6.02 2.78
C ILE A 26 -5.24 5.52 1.40
N LEU A 27 -6.26 6.14 0.82
CA LEU A 27 -6.81 5.74 -0.47
C LEU A 27 -5.78 5.88 -1.59
N GLY A 28 -5.03 6.98 -1.65
CA GLY A 28 -3.94 7.15 -2.62
C GLY A 28 -2.84 6.08 -2.49
N THR A 29 -2.54 5.67 -1.26
CA THR A 29 -1.60 4.58 -0.98
C THR A 29 -2.14 3.25 -1.53
N LEU A 30 -3.39 2.92 -1.26
CA LEU A 30 -3.99 1.65 -1.72
C LEU A 30 -4.17 1.61 -3.24
N VAL A 31 -4.56 2.71 -3.89
CA VAL A 31 -4.62 2.81 -5.36
C VAL A 31 -3.24 2.54 -5.98
N THR A 32 -2.17 3.04 -5.35
CA THR A 32 -0.80 2.80 -5.80
C THR A 32 -0.42 1.32 -5.66
N MET A 33 -0.88 0.65 -4.60
CA MET A 33 -0.54 -0.74 -4.32
C MET A 33 -1.37 -1.75 -5.12
N LEU A 34 -2.68 -1.52 -5.24
CA LEU A 34 -3.62 -2.47 -5.83
C LEU A 34 -3.77 -2.31 -7.33
N ARG A 35 -3.48 -1.13 -7.88
CA ARG A 35 -3.73 -0.77 -9.30
C ARG A 35 -5.20 -0.84 -9.73
N ASP A 36 -6.10 -1.05 -8.79
CA ASP A 36 -7.54 -1.07 -8.98
C ASP A 36 -8.14 -0.05 -8.04
N ARG A 37 -8.88 0.91 -8.60
CA ARG A 37 -9.50 1.99 -7.83
C ARG A 37 -10.65 1.49 -6.97
N ALA A 38 -11.50 0.62 -7.51
CA ALA A 38 -12.65 0.07 -6.79
C ALA A 38 -12.16 -0.79 -5.63
N ALA A 39 -11.23 -1.71 -5.89
CA ALA A 39 -10.64 -2.53 -4.83
C ALA A 39 -9.92 -1.69 -3.76
N ALA A 40 -9.32 -0.55 -4.14
CA ALA A 40 -8.70 0.37 -3.19
C ALA A 40 -9.71 1.15 -2.34
N GLU A 41 -10.86 1.51 -2.88
CA GLU A 41 -11.96 2.12 -2.14
C GLU A 41 -12.53 1.13 -1.12
N ASP A 42 -12.80 -0.10 -1.54
CA ASP A 42 -13.29 -1.18 -0.67
C ASP A 42 -12.29 -1.48 0.45
N CYS A 43 -11.00 -1.64 0.12
CA CYS A 43 -9.97 -1.88 1.12
C CYS A 43 -9.79 -0.68 2.06
N THR A 44 -10.02 0.55 1.58
CA THR A 44 -9.96 1.75 2.42
C THR A 44 -11.11 1.73 3.43
N GLN A 45 -12.32 1.41 2.99
CA GLN A 45 -13.48 1.30 3.86
C GLN A 45 -13.29 0.21 4.93
N ASP A 46 -12.90 -1.00 4.52
CA ASP A 46 -12.61 -2.11 5.46
C ASP A 46 -11.48 -1.74 6.43
N ALA A 47 -10.44 -1.02 5.97
CA ALA A 47 -9.38 -0.54 6.84
C ALA A 47 -9.88 0.43 7.91
N PHE A 48 -10.72 1.40 7.55
CA PHE A 48 -11.29 2.33 8.53
C PHE A 48 -12.27 1.65 9.47
N GLU A 49 -13.06 0.67 9.00
CA GLU A 49 -13.94 -0.10 9.86
C GLU A 49 -13.15 -0.90 10.91
N ARG A 50 -12.09 -1.59 10.48
CA ARG A 50 -11.18 -2.32 11.39
C ARG A 50 -10.45 -1.39 12.34
N ALA A 51 -10.01 -0.23 11.85
CA ALA A 51 -9.38 0.79 12.68
C ALA A 51 -10.37 1.29 13.74
N PHE A 52 -11.61 1.59 13.38
CA PHE A 52 -12.62 2.04 14.34
C PHE A 52 -12.86 0.99 15.44
N LYS A 53 -12.98 -0.29 15.06
CA LYS A 53 -13.12 -1.40 16.04
C LYS A 53 -11.91 -1.52 16.96
N ALA A 54 -10.70 -1.29 16.45
CA ALA A 54 -9.47 -1.37 17.21
C ALA A 54 -9.10 -0.04 17.92
N TRP A 55 -9.85 1.04 17.71
CA TRP A 55 -9.48 2.39 18.14
C TRP A 55 -9.30 2.52 19.65
N LYS A 56 -10.14 1.84 20.44
CA LYS A 56 -10.05 1.81 21.91
C LYS A 56 -8.76 1.15 22.42
N SER A 57 -8.15 0.29 21.61
CA SER A 57 -6.95 -0.48 21.96
C SER A 57 -5.67 0.08 21.35
N TRP A 58 -5.78 1.08 20.47
CA TRP A 58 -4.62 1.77 19.92
C TRP A 58 -3.87 2.49 21.03
N ARG A 59 -2.55 2.42 20.98
CA ARG A 59 -1.65 3.10 21.91
C ARG A 59 -0.93 4.22 21.15
N PRO A 60 -0.69 5.38 21.77
CA PRO A 60 0.03 6.50 21.15
C PRO A 60 1.56 6.27 21.13
N ASP A 61 2.01 5.03 20.99
CA ASP A 61 3.43 4.67 20.85
C ASP A 61 3.95 4.84 19.41
N ALA A 62 3.04 5.04 18.46
CA ALA A 62 3.32 5.46 17.08
C ALA A 62 2.21 6.42 16.58
N PRO A 63 2.48 7.27 15.58
CA PRO A 63 1.46 8.16 15.01
C PRO A 63 0.21 7.38 14.58
N ALA A 64 -0.98 7.87 14.91
CA ALA A 64 -2.25 7.20 14.59
C ALA A 64 -2.40 6.93 13.08
N GLU A 65 -1.88 7.83 12.24
CA GLU A 65 -1.88 7.64 10.79
C GLU A 65 -0.94 6.50 10.34
N ALA A 66 0.20 6.30 11.01
CA ALA A 66 1.10 5.18 10.73
C ALA A 66 0.46 3.83 11.10
N TRP A 67 -0.28 3.80 12.22
CA TRP A 67 -1.09 2.67 12.64
C TRP A 67 -2.24 2.38 11.67
N LEU A 68 -2.89 3.42 11.15
CA LEU A 68 -3.95 3.26 10.15
C LEU A 68 -3.40 2.76 8.80
N HIS A 69 -2.25 3.29 8.35
CA HIS A 69 -1.55 2.78 7.18
C HIS A 69 -1.21 1.29 7.30
N ARG A 70 -0.82 0.83 8.50
CA ARG A 70 -0.64 -0.62 8.79
C ARG A 70 -1.90 -1.40 8.47
N ILE A 71 -3.04 -0.97 9.00
CA ILE A 71 -4.30 -1.69 8.86
C ILE A 71 -4.68 -1.75 7.38
N ALA A 72 -4.62 -0.62 6.69
CA ALA A 72 -4.91 -0.52 5.26
C ALA A 72 -4.02 -1.44 4.40
N ILE A 73 -2.70 -1.44 4.66
CA ILE A 73 -1.76 -2.29 3.93
C ILE A 73 -2.03 -3.77 4.17
N ASN A 74 -2.36 -4.16 5.41
CA ASN A 74 -2.68 -5.55 5.73
C ASN A 74 -3.98 -6.00 5.08
N VAL A 75 -5.01 -5.15 5.05
CA VAL A 75 -6.27 -5.41 4.33
C VAL A 75 -5.97 -5.67 2.84
N ALA A 76 -5.25 -4.76 2.19
CA ALA A 76 -4.93 -4.87 0.77
C ALA A 76 -4.08 -6.13 0.45
N ILE A 77 -3.05 -6.42 1.25
CA ILE A 77 -2.19 -7.60 1.03
C ILE A 77 -2.96 -8.90 1.23
N ASN A 78 -3.82 -8.97 2.25
CA ASN A 78 -4.60 -10.18 2.53
C ASN A 78 -5.73 -10.37 1.50
N GLY A 79 -6.38 -9.30 1.06
CA GLY A 79 -7.37 -9.32 -0.02
C GLY A 79 -6.76 -9.86 -1.30
N GLN A 80 -5.64 -9.30 -1.76
CA GLN A 80 -4.91 -9.79 -2.94
C GLN A 80 -4.47 -11.25 -2.84
N ARG A 81 -4.07 -11.70 -1.64
CA ARG A 81 -3.74 -13.12 -1.44
C ARG A 81 -4.96 -14.01 -1.61
N ARG A 82 -6.12 -13.58 -1.09
CA ARG A 82 -7.39 -14.31 -1.19
C ARG A 82 -7.88 -14.36 -2.63
N GLU A 83 -7.89 -13.23 -3.33
CA GLU A 83 -8.25 -13.15 -4.76
C GLU A 83 -7.39 -14.08 -5.61
N ARG A 84 -6.06 -14.04 -5.45
CA ARG A 84 -5.15 -14.95 -6.18
C ARG A 84 -5.38 -16.42 -5.87
N LEU A 85 -5.72 -16.77 -4.63
CA LEU A 85 -6.04 -18.15 -4.26
C LEU A 85 -7.39 -18.58 -4.87
N GLN A 86 -8.37 -17.67 -4.94
CA GLN A 86 -9.66 -17.92 -5.57
C GLN A 86 -9.52 -18.05 -7.10
N GLU A 87 -8.78 -17.15 -7.73
CA GLU A 87 -8.43 -17.23 -9.16
C GLU A 87 -7.65 -18.50 -9.47
N ALA A 88 -6.64 -18.86 -8.66
CA ALA A 88 -5.89 -20.10 -8.83
C ALA A 88 -6.80 -21.33 -8.66
N GLY A 89 -7.70 -21.33 -7.68
CA GLY A 89 -8.70 -22.40 -7.52
C GLY A 89 -9.66 -22.49 -8.71
N ALA A 90 -10.09 -21.35 -9.26
CA ALA A 90 -10.93 -21.28 -10.45
C ALA A 90 -10.19 -21.68 -11.74
N LEU A 91 -8.89 -21.39 -11.85
CA LEU A 91 -8.00 -21.80 -12.95
C LEU A 91 -7.69 -23.29 -12.90
N VAL A 92 -7.51 -23.87 -11.71
CA VAL A 92 -7.37 -25.33 -11.53
C VAL A 92 -8.66 -26.05 -11.95
N LEU A 93 -9.83 -25.39 -11.84
CA LEU A 93 -11.11 -25.88 -12.37
C LEU A 93 -11.32 -25.59 -13.87
N ARG A 94 -10.52 -24.71 -14.49
CA ARG A 94 -10.61 -24.31 -15.90
C ARG A 94 -9.25 -24.40 -16.57
N LEU A 95 -8.80 -25.62 -16.84
CA LEU A 95 -7.73 -25.84 -17.82
C LEU A 95 -8.25 -25.43 -19.21
N GLY A 96 -7.80 -24.25 -19.67
CA GLY A 96 -7.92 -23.81 -21.05
C GLY A 96 -8.48 -22.40 -21.26
N ARG A 97 -7.69 -21.35 -20.96
CA ARG A 97 -7.48 -20.12 -21.77
C ARG A 97 -6.76 -19.03 -20.97
N PRO A 98 -6.01 -18.12 -21.62
CA PRO A 98 -5.28 -17.04 -20.94
C PRO A 98 -6.20 -15.90 -20.52
N SER A 99 -5.90 -15.28 -19.37
CA SER A 99 -6.61 -14.12 -18.83
C SER A 99 -6.11 -12.81 -19.47
N PRO A 100 -6.99 -11.81 -19.73
CA PRO A 100 -6.60 -10.56 -20.39
C PRO A 100 -5.92 -9.57 -19.42
N PRO A 101 -5.06 -8.66 -19.92
CA PRO A 101 -4.41 -7.64 -19.12
C PRO A 101 -5.37 -6.47 -18.80
N ALA A 102 -5.35 -5.99 -17.55
CA ALA A 102 -6.06 -4.78 -17.14
C ALA A 102 -5.30 -3.51 -17.56
N ASP A 103 -6.03 -2.60 -18.20
CA ASP A 103 -5.57 -1.37 -18.85
C ASP A 103 -5.35 -0.21 -17.86
N VAL A 104 -4.42 0.70 -18.17
CA VAL A 104 -3.93 1.77 -17.28
C VAL A 104 -3.77 3.11 -18.02
N ALA A 105 -4.49 4.14 -17.58
CA ALA A 105 -4.21 5.56 -17.84
C ALA A 105 -4.72 6.39 -16.62
N ALA A 106 -4.16 7.50 -16.13
CA ALA A 106 -3.25 8.50 -16.66
C ALA A 106 -2.50 9.28 -15.53
N VAL A 107 -1.71 10.29 -15.95
CA VAL A 107 -1.00 11.38 -15.23
C VAL A 107 0.53 11.21 -15.13
N ALA A 108 1.23 11.95 -16.00
CA ALA A 108 2.63 11.87 -16.41
C ALA A 108 3.65 12.44 -15.40
N GLU A 109 4.90 12.00 -15.53
CA GLU A 109 6.13 12.28 -14.76
C GLU A 109 6.22 11.84 -13.28
N ARG A 110 5.17 12.00 -12.46
CA ARG A 110 5.03 11.17 -11.23
C ARG A 110 4.65 9.71 -11.57
N SER A 111 4.37 9.48 -12.85
CA SER A 111 3.79 8.27 -13.44
C SER A 111 4.76 7.10 -13.51
N GLU A 112 6.04 7.30 -13.84
CA GLU A 112 6.95 6.17 -14.08
C GLU A 112 7.31 5.48 -12.78
N LEU A 113 7.62 6.24 -11.73
CA LEU A 113 7.87 5.69 -10.42
C LEU A 113 6.61 5.01 -9.85
N LEU A 114 5.44 5.64 -9.95
CA LEU A 114 4.18 5.02 -9.52
C LEU A 114 3.88 3.74 -10.32
N ASN A 115 4.12 3.74 -11.64
CA ASN A 115 3.96 2.58 -12.51
C ASN A 115 4.99 1.47 -12.20
N ALA A 116 6.22 1.83 -11.86
CA ALA A 116 7.25 0.89 -11.43
C ALA A 116 6.93 0.31 -10.04
N LEU A 117 6.46 1.13 -9.09
CA LEU A 117 6.01 0.70 -7.77
C LEU A 117 4.86 -0.28 -7.86
N ARG A 118 3.89 0.02 -8.72
CA ARG A 118 2.80 -0.86 -9.08
C ARG A 118 3.34 -2.25 -9.50
N LYS A 119 4.50 -2.35 -10.17
CA LYS A 119 5.05 -3.63 -10.68
C LYS A 119 5.75 -4.46 -9.59
N LEU A 120 5.90 -3.93 -8.38
CA LEU A 120 6.52 -4.65 -7.27
C LEU A 120 5.52 -5.60 -6.60
N PRO A 121 6.01 -6.68 -5.95
CA PRO A 121 5.23 -7.44 -5.00
C PRO A 121 4.63 -6.50 -3.92
N PRO A 122 3.38 -6.73 -3.48
CA PRO A 122 2.68 -5.81 -2.55
C PRO A 122 3.48 -5.47 -1.29
N LYS A 123 4.16 -6.44 -0.69
CA LYS A 123 5.01 -6.24 0.51
C LYS A 123 6.23 -5.36 0.26
N GLN A 124 6.76 -5.35 -0.97
CA GLN A 124 7.89 -4.52 -1.37
C GLN A 124 7.43 -3.10 -1.73
N ALA A 125 6.32 -2.98 -2.47
CA ALA A 125 5.67 -1.70 -2.74
C ALA A 125 5.31 -0.97 -1.43
N ALA A 126 4.69 -1.68 -0.48
CA ALA A 126 4.34 -1.15 0.83
C ALA A 126 5.56 -0.59 1.58
N ALA A 127 6.68 -1.32 1.63
CA ALA A 127 7.88 -0.86 2.30
C ALA A 127 8.45 0.43 1.66
N ILE A 128 8.49 0.52 0.33
CA ILE A 128 8.96 1.72 -0.36
C ILE A 128 8.03 2.90 -0.13
N VAL A 129 6.71 2.70 -0.25
CA VAL A 129 5.73 3.79 -0.06
C VAL A 129 5.79 4.31 1.38
N LEU A 130 5.76 3.43 2.37
CA LEU A 130 5.88 3.84 3.79
C LEU A 130 7.18 4.59 4.07
N ARG A 131 8.31 4.13 3.53
CA ARG A 131 9.62 4.75 3.78
C ARG A 131 9.79 6.08 3.05
N HIS A 132 9.43 6.13 1.78
CA HIS A 132 9.82 7.23 0.88
C HIS A 132 8.70 8.23 0.60
N PHE A 133 7.43 7.84 0.74
CA PHE A 133 6.29 8.75 0.54
C PHE A 133 5.78 9.29 1.87
N HIS A 134 5.82 8.47 2.92
CA HIS A 134 5.33 8.85 4.26
C HIS A 134 6.45 9.13 5.27
N GLY A 135 7.71 8.84 4.91
CA GLY A 135 8.88 9.20 5.73
C GLY A 135 9.12 8.31 6.96
N TYR A 136 8.40 7.19 7.11
CA TYR A 136 8.54 6.34 8.28
C TYR A 136 9.92 5.67 8.35
N SER A 137 10.48 5.58 9.56
CA SER A 137 11.69 4.84 9.85
C SER A 137 11.49 3.33 9.64
N ASN A 138 12.59 2.58 9.49
CA ASN A 138 12.50 1.12 9.35
C ASN A 138 11.85 0.48 10.58
N ARG A 139 12.13 1.00 11.77
CA ARG A 139 11.52 0.57 13.03
C ARG A 139 10.00 0.79 13.04
N GLU A 140 9.53 1.97 12.66
CA GLU A 140 8.08 2.25 12.57
C GLU A 140 7.40 1.36 11.53
N ILE A 141 8.05 1.13 10.38
CA ILE A 141 7.55 0.21 9.35
C ILE A 141 7.51 -1.23 9.87
N ALA A 142 8.50 -1.65 10.66
CA ALA A 142 8.57 -2.99 11.22
C ALA A 142 7.41 -3.25 12.19
N ILE A 143 7.18 -2.30 13.10
CA ILE A 143 6.05 -2.31 14.05
C ILE A 143 4.72 -2.28 13.27
N SER A 144 4.64 -1.43 12.25
CA SER A 144 3.48 -1.29 11.37
C SER A 144 3.17 -2.61 10.65
N LEU A 145 4.15 -3.27 10.04
CA LEU A 145 3.91 -4.47 9.26
C LEU A 145 3.94 -5.78 10.08
N GLY A 146 4.24 -5.72 11.38
CA GLY A 146 4.37 -6.90 12.24
C GLY A 146 5.50 -7.83 11.81
N VAL A 147 6.63 -7.26 11.36
CA VAL A 147 7.80 -8.02 10.89
C VAL A 147 9.08 -7.48 11.52
N PRO A 148 10.18 -8.25 11.58
CA PRO A 148 11.47 -7.75 12.05
C PRO A 148 11.98 -6.57 11.22
N GLU A 149 12.68 -5.62 11.85
CA GLU A 149 13.28 -4.47 11.16
C GLU A 149 14.24 -4.90 10.03
N ARG A 150 14.99 -5.98 10.26
CA ARG A 150 15.84 -6.61 9.23
C ARG A 150 15.04 -7.05 7.99
N THR A 151 13.81 -7.51 8.17
CA THR A 151 12.90 -7.87 7.07
C THR A 151 12.44 -6.64 6.30
N VAL A 152 12.25 -5.50 6.97
CA VAL A 152 11.97 -4.22 6.29
C VAL A 152 13.17 -3.81 5.43
N ALA A 153 14.38 -3.84 6.01
CA ALA A 153 15.61 -3.49 5.30
C ALA A 153 15.83 -4.37 4.05
N SER A 154 15.63 -5.69 4.15
CA SER A 154 15.77 -6.59 3.00
C SER A 154 14.68 -6.37 1.94
N ARG A 155 13.43 -6.08 2.33
CA ARG A 155 12.36 -5.71 1.39
C ARG A 155 12.67 -4.42 0.65
N LEU A 156 13.19 -3.40 1.34
CA LEU A 156 13.60 -2.14 0.72
C LEU A 156 14.75 -2.35 -0.28
N ALA A 157 15.76 -3.13 0.08
CA ALA A 157 16.87 -3.45 -0.82
C ALA A 157 16.38 -4.19 -2.09
N ALA A 158 15.56 -5.24 -1.92
CA ALA A 158 14.98 -5.98 -3.02
C ALA A 158 14.07 -5.12 -3.92
N ALA A 159 13.29 -4.23 -3.31
CA ALA A 159 12.42 -3.30 -4.04
C ALA A 159 13.25 -2.32 -4.87
N ARG A 160 14.31 -1.72 -4.31
CA ARG A 160 15.23 -0.82 -5.02
C ARG A 160 15.85 -1.49 -6.24
N GLY A 161 16.39 -2.71 -6.08
CA GLY A 161 16.99 -3.45 -7.19
C GLY A 161 15.99 -3.87 -8.28
N ARG A 162 14.70 -3.98 -7.96
CA ARG A 162 13.64 -4.19 -8.97
C ARG A 162 13.24 -2.90 -9.67
N LEU A 163 13.06 -1.81 -8.92
CA LEU A 163 12.75 -0.50 -9.48
C LEU A 163 13.85 -0.03 -10.43
N GLN A 164 15.11 -0.20 -10.07
CA GLN A 164 16.26 0.14 -10.92
C GLN A 164 16.15 -0.56 -12.28
N ARG A 165 15.99 -1.89 -12.30
CA ARG A 165 15.83 -2.67 -13.54
C ARG A 165 14.61 -2.25 -14.37
N LEU A 166 13.49 -1.96 -13.71
CA LEU A 166 12.26 -1.55 -14.39
C LEU A 166 12.40 -0.17 -15.05
N LEU A 167 13.10 0.76 -14.39
CA LEU A 167 13.32 2.11 -14.88
C LEU A 167 14.44 2.15 -15.96
N GLU A 168 15.48 1.35 -15.81
CA GLU A 168 16.52 1.15 -16.85
C GLU A 168 15.93 0.56 -18.13
N GLY A 169 15.09 -0.48 -18.02
CA GLY A 169 14.41 -1.08 -19.17
C GLY A 169 13.37 -0.17 -19.83
N THR A 170 12.82 0.81 -19.10
CA THR A 170 11.91 1.82 -19.67
C THR A 170 12.69 2.90 -20.43
N ARG A 171 13.86 3.30 -19.92
CA ARG A 171 14.76 4.26 -20.60
C ARG A 171 15.39 3.73 -21.89
N ALA A 172 15.48 2.40 -22.04
CA ALA A 172 16.07 1.75 -23.22
C ALA A 172 15.07 1.49 -24.38
N ALA A 173 13.77 1.79 -24.22
CA ALA A 173 12.78 1.58 -25.28
C ALA A 173 12.84 2.74 -26.31
N PRO A 174 13.07 2.46 -27.62
CA PRO A 174 13.19 3.51 -28.63
C PRO A 174 11.83 4.18 -28.94
N LYS A 175 11.87 5.50 -29.17
CA LYS A 175 10.76 6.26 -29.76
C LYS A 175 10.38 5.64 -31.10
N LYS A 176 9.19 5.04 -31.21
CA LYS A 176 8.59 4.76 -32.51
C LYS A 176 8.12 6.09 -33.09
N ASN A 177 8.96 6.67 -33.96
CA ASN A 177 8.52 7.70 -34.90
C ASN A 177 7.67 7.01 -35.96
N GLY A 178 6.45 7.52 -36.16
CA GLY A 178 5.60 7.28 -37.31
C GLY A 178 4.92 8.59 -37.65
#